data_AF-A0A0H3ZJL0-F1
#
_entry.id   AF-A0A0H3ZJL0-F1
#
_cell.length_a   1.000
_cell.length_b   1.000
_cell.length_c   1.000
_cell.angle_alpha   90.00
_cell.angle_beta   90.00
_cell.angle_gamma   90.00
#
_symmetry.space_group_name_H-M   'P 1'
#
loop_
_entity.id
_entity.type
_entity.pdbx_description
1 polymer ?
#
loop_
_entity_poly.entity_id
_entity_poly.type
_entity_poly.pdbx_seq_one_letter_code
_entity_poly.pdbx_strand_id
1 'polypeptide(L)'
;MVGSQSLSTSHLQRLKQLEKHFFRNETYDVDIVTLAEILVCSERYVSKLMAAFESFGLIHWAAGQGRGHRSKLTLLKSFEASLLTQLEQMARSGRMNQAFRLATQFGEVHLFQDHIPLWLGDAQQELKKQNTLMYLVPYMLPEWHPHLAQSARSILLIESVFDTLVRYDPIQNDIVPHIAHQFHFNDKQIRLRIRTDIMMHNGEALTPELVKKKYRDASQHASPISNFISPCRAD
;
A
#
# COMPACT_ATOMS: atom_id res chain seq x y z
N MET A 1 -20.01 24.32 1.26
CA MET A 1 -18.86 23.39 1.23
C MET A 1 -17.74 24.01 2.04
N VAL A 2 -17.68 23.70 3.34
CA VAL A 2 -16.55 24.11 4.19
C VAL A 2 -15.39 23.22 3.78
N GLY A 3 -14.31 23.80 3.26
CA GLY A 3 -13.14 23.04 2.85
C GLY A 3 -12.69 22.16 4.00
N SER A 4 -12.76 20.83 3.81
CA SER A 4 -12.37 19.85 4.81
C SER A 4 -10.86 19.99 5.04
N GLN A 5 -10.47 20.80 6.02
CA GLN A 5 -9.07 20.92 6.38
C GLN A 5 -8.61 19.55 6.89
N SER A 6 -7.68 18.91 6.18
CA SER A 6 -7.18 17.58 6.53
C SER A 6 -6.13 17.67 7.64
N LEU A 7 -6.20 16.76 8.62
CA LEU A 7 -5.18 16.65 9.65
C LEU A 7 -3.86 16.16 9.03
N SER A 8 -2.78 16.87 9.28
CA SER A 8 -1.44 16.43 8.87
C SER A 8 -0.89 15.38 9.83
N THR A 9 0.14 14.65 9.41
CA THR A 9 0.87 13.71 10.27
C THR A 9 1.43 14.38 11.53
N SER A 10 1.88 15.64 11.43
CA SER A 10 2.36 16.37 12.61
C SER A 10 1.22 16.70 13.57
N HIS A 11 0.03 17.08 13.07
CA HIS A 11 -1.15 17.29 13.90
C HIS A 11 -1.53 16.01 14.67
N LEU A 12 -1.55 14.87 13.99
CA LEU A 12 -1.82 13.56 14.61
C LEU A 12 -0.80 13.21 15.69
N GLN A 13 0.50 13.45 15.46
CA GLN A 13 1.54 13.23 16.46
C GLN A 13 1.33 14.11 17.70
N ARG A 14 0.99 15.39 17.51
CA ARG A 14 0.72 16.33 18.61
C ARG A 14 -0.55 15.96 19.38
N LEU A 15 -1.58 15.46 18.71
CA LEU A 15 -2.78 14.95 19.35
C LEU A 15 -2.47 13.71 20.21
N LYS A 16 -1.66 12.76 19.69
CA LYS A 16 -1.18 11.60 20.45
C LYS A 16 -0.38 12.00 21.69
N GLN A 17 0.31 13.13 21.67
CA GLN A 17 1.00 13.68 22.84
C GLN A 17 0.02 14.23 23.86
N LEU A 18 -0.99 15.02 23.46
CA LEU A 18 -2.00 15.53 24.39
C LEU A 18 -2.76 14.42 25.10
N GLU A 19 -3.17 13.38 24.37
CA GLU A 19 -3.97 12.28 24.92
C GLU A 19 -3.23 11.48 26.00
N LYS A 20 -1.89 11.55 26.07
CA LYS A 20 -1.13 10.95 27.17
C LYS A 20 -1.27 11.71 28.49
N HIS A 21 -1.66 12.98 28.44
CA HIS A 21 -1.70 13.88 29.60
C HIS A 21 -3.10 14.35 29.97
N PHE A 22 -4.05 14.31 29.03
CA PHE A 22 -5.40 14.81 29.22
C PHE A 22 -6.44 13.76 28.84
N PHE A 23 -7.41 13.53 29.71
CA PHE A 23 -8.54 12.66 29.42
C PHE A 23 -9.60 13.38 28.59
N ARG A 24 -10.34 12.61 27.79
CA ARG A 24 -11.41 13.14 26.95
C ARG A 24 -12.55 13.70 27.79
N ASN A 25 -13.13 14.80 27.32
CA ASN A 25 -14.27 15.51 27.92
C ASN A 25 -14.01 16.07 29.34
N GLU A 26 -12.77 16.05 29.81
CA GLU A 26 -12.35 16.74 31.03
C GLU A 26 -11.70 18.07 30.68
N THR A 27 -11.93 19.08 31.54
CA THR A 27 -11.39 20.42 31.33
C THR A 27 -10.24 20.66 32.31
N TYR A 28 -9.09 21.05 31.77
CA TYR A 28 -7.89 21.32 32.54
C TYR A 28 -7.48 22.78 32.42
N ASP A 29 -7.05 23.36 33.53
CA ASP A 29 -6.35 24.64 33.52
C ASP A 29 -4.89 24.40 33.14
N VAL A 30 -4.47 24.99 32.02
CA VAL A 30 -3.15 24.80 31.41
C VAL A 30 -2.49 26.14 31.11
N ASP A 31 -1.16 26.16 31.10
CA ASP A 31 -0.37 27.28 30.63
C ASP A 31 0.40 26.91 29.35
N ILE A 32 0.81 27.94 28.60
CA ILE A 32 1.46 27.75 27.30
C ILE A 32 2.82 27.06 27.44
N VAL A 33 3.54 27.27 28.55
CA VAL A 33 4.86 26.69 28.79
C VAL A 33 4.72 25.18 28.97
N THR A 34 3.81 24.74 29.85
CA THR A 34 3.50 23.32 30.06
C THR A 34 3.05 22.64 28.76
N LEU A 35 2.20 23.29 27.97
CA LEU A 35 1.78 22.74 26.67
C LEU A 35 2.93 22.67 25.67
N ALA A 36 3.85 23.64 25.65
CA ALA A 36 5.01 23.64 24.78
C ALA A 36 5.93 22.45 25.07
N GLU A 37 6.10 22.10 26.35
CA GLU A 37 6.84 20.92 26.80
C GLU A 37 6.16 19.61 26.40
N ILE A 38 4.86 19.43 26.72
CA ILE A 38 4.08 18.24 26.35
C ILE A 38 4.10 18.01 24.83
N LEU A 39 3.90 19.09 24.08
CA LEU A 39 3.82 19.07 22.62
C LEU A 39 5.19 19.19 21.97
N VAL A 40 6.29 19.22 22.72
CA VAL A 40 7.68 19.33 22.23
C VAL A 40 7.79 20.35 21.07
N CYS A 41 7.37 21.58 21.33
CA CYS A 41 7.35 22.67 20.36
C CYS A 41 7.56 24.03 21.03
N SER A 42 7.79 25.09 20.27
CA SER A 42 7.92 26.45 20.84
C SER A 42 6.58 26.96 21.36
N GLU A 43 6.58 27.77 22.42
CA GLU A 43 5.40 28.45 22.96
C GLU A 43 4.58 29.20 21.89
N ARG A 44 5.26 29.90 20.98
CA ARG A 44 4.62 30.62 19.86
C ARG A 44 3.81 29.68 18.96
N TYR A 45 4.25 28.43 18.80
CA TYR A 45 3.57 27.44 17.97
C TYR A 45 2.34 26.83 18.68
N VAL A 46 2.35 26.75 20.02
CA VAL A 46 1.24 26.21 20.81
C VAL A 46 -0.06 26.94 20.49
N SER A 47 -0.08 28.27 20.53
CA SER A 47 -1.31 29.04 20.28
C SER A 47 -1.87 28.78 18.88
N LYS A 48 -0.99 28.68 17.86
CA LYS A 48 -1.40 28.35 16.49
C LYS A 48 -1.95 26.92 16.41
N LEU A 49 -1.31 25.98 17.08
CA LEU A 49 -1.69 24.57 17.09
C LEU A 49 -3.01 24.34 17.82
N MET A 50 -3.24 25.00 18.96
CA MET A 50 -4.52 24.92 19.69
C MET A 50 -5.66 25.51 18.87
N ALA A 51 -5.45 26.66 18.23
CA ALA A 51 -6.44 27.23 17.31
C ALA A 51 -6.75 26.28 16.13
N ALA A 52 -5.73 25.61 15.59
CA ALA A 52 -5.93 24.60 14.55
C ALA A 52 -6.74 23.40 15.08
N PHE A 53 -6.39 22.86 16.25
CA PHE A 53 -7.12 21.77 16.88
C PHE A 53 -8.58 22.13 17.19
N GLU A 54 -8.87 23.36 17.63
CA GLU A 54 -10.23 23.87 17.78
C GLU A 54 -10.97 23.87 16.43
N SER A 55 -10.32 24.37 15.38
CA SER A 55 -10.94 24.43 14.04
C SER A 55 -11.22 23.04 13.44
N PHE A 56 -10.44 22.03 13.83
CA PHE A 56 -10.68 20.63 13.49
C PHE A 56 -11.72 19.95 14.40
N GLY A 57 -12.18 20.62 15.45
CA GLY A 57 -13.07 20.06 16.47
C GLY A 57 -12.41 18.92 17.27
N LEU A 58 -11.09 18.98 17.47
CA LEU A 58 -10.35 18.00 18.27
C LEU A 58 -10.34 18.33 19.76
N ILE A 59 -10.38 19.63 20.08
CA ILE A 59 -10.34 20.15 21.44
C ILE A 59 -11.39 21.25 21.58
N HIS A 60 -11.66 21.64 22.83
CA HIS A 60 -12.16 22.95 23.18
C HIS A 60 -11.02 23.76 23.83
N TRP A 61 -10.78 24.97 23.33
CA TRP A 61 -9.68 25.85 23.75
C TRP A 61 -10.19 27.24 24.10
N ALA A 62 -10.03 27.62 25.37
CA ALA A 62 -10.27 28.97 25.84
C ALA A 62 -8.96 29.60 26.34
N ALA A 63 -8.40 30.52 25.57
CA ALA A 63 -7.17 31.21 25.93
C ALA A 63 -7.36 32.08 27.18
N GLY A 64 -6.42 32.01 28.12
CA GLY A 64 -6.40 32.87 29.30
C GLY A 64 -6.18 34.34 28.94
N GLN A 65 -6.98 35.25 29.51
CA GLN A 65 -6.87 36.69 29.24
C GLN A 65 -5.89 37.37 30.22
N GLY A 66 -4.59 37.31 29.93
CA GLY A 66 -3.57 38.12 30.61
C GLY A 66 -2.86 37.47 31.81
N ARG A 67 -2.08 38.28 32.55
CA ARG A 67 -1.18 37.82 33.63
C ARG A 67 -1.98 37.25 34.81
N GLY A 68 -2.02 35.92 34.91
CA GLY A 68 -2.62 35.16 36.02
C GLY A 68 -3.76 34.23 35.61
N HIS A 69 -4.34 34.39 34.43
CA HIS A 69 -5.43 33.52 33.96
C HIS A 69 -4.88 32.35 33.15
N ARG A 70 -5.08 31.13 33.65
CA ARG A 70 -4.76 29.89 32.93
C ARG A 70 -5.72 29.72 31.75
N SER A 71 -5.21 29.14 30.66
CA SER A 71 -6.05 28.73 29.54
C SER A 71 -6.79 27.46 29.92
N LYS A 72 -7.96 27.23 29.32
CA LYS A 72 -8.71 25.98 29.52
C LYS A 72 -8.64 25.12 28.28
N LEU A 73 -8.31 23.86 28.48
CA LEU A 73 -8.23 22.84 27.45
C LEU A 73 -9.17 21.68 27.79
N THR A 74 -9.98 21.28 26.83
CA THR A 74 -10.78 20.04 26.88
C THR A 74 -10.47 19.21 25.65
N LEU A 75 -10.06 17.95 25.81
CA LEU A 75 -9.85 17.05 24.67
C LEU A 75 -11.19 16.44 24.22
N LEU A 76 -11.59 16.62 22.97
CA LEU A 76 -12.88 16.15 22.45
C LEU A 76 -12.77 14.83 21.67
N LYS A 77 -11.70 14.66 20.89
CA LYS A 77 -11.46 13.45 20.08
C LYS A 77 -10.17 12.75 20.49
N SER A 78 -10.18 11.42 20.44
CA SER A 78 -8.97 10.62 20.63
C SER A 78 -8.06 10.70 19.41
N PHE A 79 -6.78 10.37 19.62
CA PHE A 79 -5.85 10.15 18.52
C PHE A 79 -6.37 9.06 17.58
N GLU A 80 -6.81 7.93 18.13
CA GLU A 80 -7.27 6.77 17.37
C GLU A 80 -8.44 7.12 16.43
N ALA A 81 -9.48 7.80 16.93
CA ALA A 81 -10.62 8.20 16.12
C ALA A 81 -10.23 9.22 15.03
N SER A 82 -9.29 10.11 15.35
CA SER A 82 -8.79 11.11 14.40
C SER A 82 -7.92 10.47 13.32
N LEU A 83 -7.10 9.50 13.68
CA LEU A 83 -6.31 8.70 12.75
C LEU A 83 -7.23 7.89 11.83
N LEU A 84 -8.22 7.19 12.38
CA LEU A 84 -9.18 6.40 11.61
C LEU A 84 -9.91 7.25 10.56
N THR A 85 -10.34 8.46 10.93
CA THR A 85 -10.96 9.41 10.00
C THR A 85 -10.03 9.78 8.84
N GLN A 86 -8.73 9.99 9.12
CA GLN A 86 -7.74 10.30 8.08
C GLN A 86 -7.47 9.08 7.18
N LEU A 87 -7.35 7.88 7.77
CA LEU A 87 -7.16 6.64 7.03
C LEU A 87 -8.33 6.40 6.06
N GLU A 88 -9.56 6.57 6.54
CA GLU A 88 -10.78 6.45 5.72
C GLU A 88 -10.79 7.46 4.57
N GLN A 89 -10.53 8.74 4.85
CA GLN A 89 -10.51 9.77 3.81
C GLN A 89 -9.44 9.49 2.74
N MET A 90 -8.27 8.99 3.14
CA MET A 90 -7.21 8.60 2.22
C MET A 90 -7.59 7.36 1.42
N ALA A 91 -8.12 6.33 2.07
CA ALA A 91 -8.54 5.08 1.43
C ALA A 91 -9.64 5.32 0.38
N ARG A 92 -10.72 6.03 0.76
CA ARG A 92 -11.84 6.35 -0.13
C ARG A 92 -11.46 7.22 -1.33
N SER A 93 -10.38 8.01 -1.21
CA SER A 93 -9.82 8.79 -2.33
C SER A 93 -8.83 8.01 -3.21
N GLY A 94 -8.77 6.68 -3.06
CA GLY A 94 -7.86 5.79 -3.81
C GLY A 94 -6.42 5.80 -3.30
N ARG A 95 -6.09 6.56 -2.24
CA ARG A 95 -4.73 6.68 -1.68
C ARG A 95 -4.42 5.58 -0.67
N MET A 96 -4.72 4.34 -1.03
CA MET A 96 -4.62 3.15 -0.16
C MET A 96 -3.21 2.94 0.41
N ASN A 97 -2.19 2.98 -0.44
CA ASN A 97 -0.79 2.82 -0.01
C ASN A 97 -0.35 3.93 0.95
N GLN A 98 -0.89 5.14 0.80
CA GLN A 98 -0.56 6.25 1.70
C GLN A 98 -1.25 6.07 3.06
N ALA A 99 -2.51 5.61 3.07
CA ALA A 99 -3.24 5.28 4.29
C ALA A 99 -2.53 4.16 5.07
N PHE A 100 -2.15 3.07 4.40
CA PHE A 100 -1.40 1.98 5.02
C PHE A 100 -0.09 2.48 5.65
N ARG A 101 0.71 3.28 4.93
CA ARG A 101 1.95 3.86 5.49
C ARG A 101 1.70 4.74 6.71
N LEU A 102 0.62 5.54 6.72
CA LEU A 102 0.26 6.37 7.86
C LEU A 102 -0.07 5.50 9.09
N ALA A 103 -0.85 4.43 8.91
CA ALA A 103 -1.17 3.49 9.98
C ALA A 103 0.10 2.81 10.51
N THR A 104 1.00 2.36 9.62
CA THR A 104 2.30 1.78 10.00
C THR A 104 3.16 2.75 10.79
N GLN A 105 3.23 4.02 10.36
CA GLN A 105 4.03 5.05 11.02
C GLN A 105 3.64 5.24 12.49
N PHE A 106 2.36 5.10 12.82
CA PHE A 106 1.87 5.25 14.19
C PHE A 106 1.77 3.94 14.99
N GLY A 107 2.07 2.80 14.37
CA GLY A 107 1.92 1.47 14.98
C GLY A 107 0.50 0.92 14.99
N GLU A 108 -0.44 1.59 14.30
CA GLU A 108 -1.88 1.28 14.36
C GLU A 108 -2.36 0.59 13.07
N VAL A 109 -1.57 -0.37 12.56
CA VAL A 109 -1.89 -1.07 11.29
C VAL A 109 -3.24 -1.78 11.35
N HIS A 110 -3.64 -2.25 12.54
CA HIS A 110 -4.93 -2.92 12.75
C HIS A 110 -6.12 -2.02 12.37
N LEU A 111 -6.08 -0.71 12.70
CA LEU A 111 -7.16 0.23 12.33
C LEU A 111 -7.39 0.26 10.81
N PHE A 112 -6.32 0.16 10.03
CA PHE A 112 -6.43 0.08 8.57
C PHE A 112 -6.96 -1.28 8.12
N GLN A 113 -6.39 -2.37 8.65
CA GLN A 113 -6.76 -3.74 8.24
C GLN A 113 -8.20 -4.11 8.57
N ASP A 114 -8.72 -3.64 9.72
CA ASP A 114 -10.08 -3.95 10.16
C ASP A 114 -11.14 -3.26 9.30
N HIS A 115 -10.79 -2.13 8.68
CA HIS A 115 -11.74 -1.28 7.93
C HIS A 115 -11.53 -1.29 6.41
N ILE A 116 -10.38 -1.77 5.91
CA ILE A 116 -10.10 -1.80 4.47
C ILE A 116 -11.17 -2.51 3.62
N PRO A 117 -11.85 -3.60 4.07
CA PRO A 117 -12.90 -4.22 3.26
C PRO A 117 -14.06 -3.26 2.98
N LEU A 118 -14.42 -2.41 3.95
CA LEU A 118 -15.47 -1.42 3.81
C LEU A 118 -15.02 -0.29 2.87
N TRP A 119 -13.84 0.26 3.10
CA TRP A 119 -13.35 1.42 2.33
C TRP A 119 -13.03 1.08 0.87
N LEU A 120 -12.66 -0.16 0.57
CA LEU A 120 -12.33 -0.58 -0.79
C LEU A 120 -13.54 -0.52 -1.73
N GLY A 121 -14.74 -0.81 -1.23
CA GLY A 121 -15.98 -0.68 -2.01
C GLY A 121 -16.19 0.76 -2.48
N ASP A 122 -16.05 1.71 -1.56
CA ASP A 122 -16.19 3.15 -1.86
C ASP A 122 -15.07 3.68 -2.77
N ALA A 123 -13.85 3.17 -2.60
CA ALA A 123 -12.69 3.59 -3.37
C ALA A 123 -12.68 3.09 -4.82
N GLN A 124 -13.56 2.16 -5.20
CA GLN A 124 -13.55 1.49 -6.50
C GLN A 124 -13.59 2.48 -7.67
N GLN A 125 -14.40 3.53 -7.58
CA GLN A 125 -14.51 4.53 -8.64
C GLN A 125 -13.21 5.34 -8.80
N GLU A 126 -12.59 5.74 -7.69
CA GLU A 126 -11.33 6.48 -7.70
C GLU A 126 -10.16 5.61 -8.17
N LEU A 127 -10.09 4.36 -7.73
CA LEU A 127 -9.09 3.39 -8.20
C LEU A 127 -9.22 3.13 -9.71
N LYS A 128 -10.46 3.04 -10.22
CA LYS A 128 -10.71 2.90 -11.66
C LYS A 128 -10.23 4.12 -12.45
N LYS A 129 -10.49 5.34 -11.97
CA LYS A 129 -9.97 6.58 -12.60
C LYS A 129 -8.43 6.60 -12.65
N GLN A 130 -7.79 5.98 -11.66
CA GLN A 130 -6.34 5.87 -11.54
C GLN A 130 -5.75 4.66 -12.28
N ASN A 131 -6.56 3.91 -13.05
CA ASN A 131 -6.15 2.65 -13.68
C ASN A 131 -5.45 1.68 -12.71
N THR A 132 -5.94 1.62 -11.47
CA THR A 132 -5.38 0.84 -10.39
C THR A 132 -6.34 -0.28 -10.01
N LEU A 133 -5.83 -1.51 -9.95
CA LEU A 133 -6.55 -2.67 -9.48
C LEU A 133 -5.98 -3.10 -8.13
N MET A 134 -6.84 -3.31 -7.15
CA MET A 134 -6.46 -3.70 -5.80
C MET A 134 -7.18 -4.98 -5.39
N TYR A 135 -6.41 -5.94 -4.87
CA TYR A 135 -6.90 -7.20 -4.34
C TYR A 135 -6.61 -7.29 -2.85
N LEU A 136 -7.63 -7.65 -2.06
CA LEU A 136 -7.46 -8.08 -0.68
C LEU A 136 -7.39 -9.60 -0.65
N VAL A 137 -6.29 -10.12 -0.10
CA VAL A 137 -6.04 -11.55 -0.03
C VAL A 137 -5.85 -11.98 1.42
N PRO A 138 -6.47 -13.09 1.86
CA PRO A 138 -6.34 -13.59 3.23
C PRO A 138 -5.07 -14.44 3.42
N TYR A 139 -3.99 -14.11 2.71
CA TYR A 139 -2.74 -14.85 2.74
C TYR A 139 -1.54 -13.91 2.61
N MET A 140 -0.42 -14.30 3.21
CA MET A 140 0.87 -13.65 2.98
C MET A 140 1.28 -13.83 1.52
N LEU A 141 1.95 -12.82 0.95
CA LEU A 141 2.49 -12.89 -0.40
C LEU A 141 3.31 -14.18 -0.57
N PRO A 142 2.90 -15.10 -1.46
CA PRO A 142 3.61 -16.35 -1.64
C PRO A 142 4.94 -16.12 -2.37
N GLU A 143 5.85 -17.08 -2.29
CA GLU A 143 7.01 -17.14 -3.19
C GLU A 143 6.51 -17.10 -4.64
N TRP A 144 6.98 -16.14 -5.42
CA TRP A 144 6.50 -15.85 -6.77
C TRP A 144 7.62 -15.84 -7.81
N HIS A 145 8.84 -16.22 -7.42
CA HIS A 145 9.87 -16.57 -8.38
C HIS A 145 9.42 -17.82 -9.16
N PRO A 146 9.36 -17.79 -10.52
CA PRO A 146 8.77 -18.87 -11.31
C PRO A 146 9.34 -20.27 -11.06
N HIS A 147 10.63 -20.36 -10.68
CA HIS A 147 11.30 -21.63 -10.39
C HIS A 147 11.23 -22.08 -8.92
N LEU A 148 10.75 -21.23 -8.01
CA LEU A 148 10.68 -21.54 -6.57
C LEU A 148 9.24 -21.61 -6.06
N ALA A 149 8.30 -20.98 -6.76
CA ALA A 149 6.92 -20.92 -6.37
C ALA A 149 6.31 -22.33 -6.27
N GLN A 150 5.53 -22.59 -5.20
CA GLN A 150 4.93 -23.91 -4.91
C GLN A 150 3.40 -23.88 -4.72
N SER A 151 2.79 -22.70 -4.69
CA SER A 151 1.35 -22.50 -4.56
C SER A 151 0.72 -21.88 -5.81
N ALA A 152 -0.44 -22.38 -6.24
CA ALA A 152 -1.25 -21.74 -7.29
C ALA A 152 -1.57 -20.25 -7.01
N ARG A 153 -1.50 -19.81 -5.75
CA ARG A 153 -1.66 -18.39 -5.37
C ARG A 153 -0.58 -17.47 -5.98
N SER A 154 0.57 -18.03 -6.36
CA SER A 154 1.67 -17.28 -6.98
C SER A 154 1.40 -16.95 -8.45
N ILE A 155 0.46 -17.63 -9.11
CA ILE A 155 0.25 -17.51 -10.56
C ILE A 155 -0.08 -16.08 -10.97
N LEU A 156 -0.98 -15.39 -10.25
CA LEU A 156 -1.35 -14.01 -10.55
C LEU A 156 -0.15 -13.05 -10.50
N LEU A 157 0.79 -13.28 -9.58
CA LEU A 157 2.02 -12.49 -9.46
C LEU A 157 3.02 -12.85 -10.56
N ILE A 158 3.14 -14.14 -10.89
CA ILE A 158 4.03 -14.61 -11.94
C ILE A 158 3.58 -14.07 -13.31
N GLU A 159 2.31 -14.23 -13.66
CA GLU A 159 1.75 -13.82 -14.95
C GLU A 159 1.70 -12.30 -15.14
N SER A 160 1.72 -11.52 -14.05
CA SER A 160 1.73 -10.04 -14.14
C SER A 160 3.14 -9.46 -14.34
N VAL A 161 4.19 -10.22 -14.05
CA VAL A 161 5.59 -9.73 -14.09
C VAL A 161 6.45 -10.45 -15.13
N PHE A 162 6.23 -11.76 -15.31
CA PHE A 162 6.99 -12.62 -16.20
C PHE A 162 6.18 -13.02 -17.42
N ASP A 163 6.88 -13.43 -18.47
CA ASP A 163 6.26 -13.88 -19.71
C ASP A 163 6.96 -15.13 -20.26
N THR A 164 6.28 -15.85 -21.13
CA THR A 164 6.74 -17.13 -21.68
C THR A 164 7.33 -16.99 -23.08
N LEU A 165 8.17 -17.97 -23.46
CA LEU A 165 8.72 -18.03 -24.81
C LEU A 165 7.65 -18.28 -25.87
N VAL A 166 6.70 -19.16 -25.55
CA VAL A 166 5.54 -19.52 -26.38
C VAL A 166 4.31 -19.58 -25.48
N ARG A 167 3.12 -19.46 -26.05
CA ARG A 167 1.85 -19.60 -25.32
C ARG A 167 1.05 -20.76 -25.89
N TYR A 168 0.18 -21.34 -25.07
CA TYR A 168 -0.78 -22.33 -25.53
C TYR A 168 -2.13 -21.64 -25.77
N ASP A 169 -2.67 -21.79 -26.96
CA ASP A 169 -4.02 -21.33 -27.31
C ASP A 169 -5.00 -22.50 -27.11
N PRO A 170 -5.87 -22.45 -26.08
CA PRO A 170 -6.82 -23.54 -25.81
C PRO A 170 -7.97 -23.60 -26.83
N ILE A 171 -8.23 -22.53 -27.59
CA ILE A 171 -9.28 -22.49 -28.62
C ILE A 171 -8.76 -23.21 -29.87
N GLN A 172 -7.52 -22.91 -30.27
CA GLN A 172 -6.89 -23.52 -31.44
C GLN A 172 -6.23 -24.87 -31.13
N ASN A 173 -6.07 -25.20 -29.84
CA ASN A 173 -5.35 -26.38 -29.37
C ASN A 173 -3.93 -26.43 -29.95
N ASP A 174 -3.25 -25.27 -29.97
CA ASP A 174 -1.94 -25.11 -30.60
C ASP A 174 -1.00 -24.26 -29.74
N ILE A 175 0.31 -24.42 -29.94
CA ILE A 175 1.34 -23.58 -29.37
C ILE A 175 1.54 -22.39 -30.31
N VAL A 176 1.39 -21.17 -29.79
CA VAL A 176 1.51 -19.94 -30.57
C VAL A 176 2.77 -19.14 -30.19
N PRO A 177 3.35 -18.38 -31.13
CA PRO A 177 4.51 -17.52 -30.85
C PRO A 177 4.23 -16.48 -29.76
N HIS A 178 5.25 -16.16 -28.96
CA HIS A 178 5.18 -15.09 -27.98
C HIS A 178 6.51 -14.30 -27.95
N ILE A 179 7.34 -14.44 -26.91
CA ILE A 179 8.70 -13.89 -26.89
C ILE A 179 9.55 -14.53 -28.02
N ALA A 180 9.40 -15.84 -28.21
CA ALA A 180 9.92 -16.54 -29.37
C ALA A 180 8.92 -16.37 -30.52
N HIS A 181 9.29 -15.56 -31.52
CA HIS A 181 8.41 -15.27 -32.67
C HIS A 181 8.43 -16.39 -33.71
N GLN A 182 9.45 -17.25 -33.69
CA GLN A 182 9.51 -18.47 -34.48
C GLN A 182 10.05 -19.60 -33.62
N PHE A 183 9.45 -20.77 -33.75
CA PHE A 183 9.92 -21.99 -33.13
C PHE A 183 9.78 -23.17 -34.10
N HIS A 184 10.70 -24.12 -33.99
CA HIS A 184 10.68 -25.35 -34.76
C HIS A 184 10.99 -26.53 -33.87
N PHE A 185 10.12 -27.54 -33.93
CA PHE A 185 10.30 -28.82 -33.28
C PHE A 185 10.94 -29.80 -34.26
N ASN A 186 11.95 -30.52 -33.80
CA ASN A 186 12.52 -31.70 -34.44
C ASN A 186 12.63 -32.81 -33.37
N ASP A 187 12.78 -34.07 -33.77
CA ASP A 187 12.72 -35.25 -32.90
C ASP A 187 13.62 -35.21 -31.65
N LYS A 188 14.65 -34.36 -31.64
CA LYS A 188 15.61 -34.23 -30.53
C LYS A 188 15.85 -32.80 -30.05
N GLN A 189 15.29 -31.79 -30.72
CA GLN A 189 15.67 -30.39 -30.48
C GLN A 189 14.53 -29.42 -30.74
N ILE A 190 14.46 -28.38 -29.92
CA ILE A 190 13.59 -27.22 -30.12
C ILE A 190 14.49 -26.04 -30.50
N ARG A 191 14.23 -25.41 -31.64
CA ARG A 191 14.89 -24.16 -32.04
C ARG A 191 13.93 -23.01 -31.83
N LEU A 192 14.37 -21.98 -31.12
CA LEU A 192 13.59 -20.78 -30.80
C LEU A 192 14.33 -19.55 -31.33
N ARG A 193 13.62 -18.66 -32.03
CA ARG A 193 14.12 -17.34 -32.41
C ARG A 193 13.44 -16.30 -31.53
N ILE A 194 14.25 -15.67 -30.68
CA ILE A 194 13.80 -14.64 -29.74
C ILE A 194 13.69 -13.31 -30.49
N ARG A 195 12.64 -12.56 -30.18
CA ARG A 195 12.49 -11.18 -30.66
C ARG A 195 13.63 -10.30 -30.15
N THR A 196 14.20 -9.46 -31.01
CA THR A 196 15.34 -8.58 -30.67
C THR A 196 14.91 -7.23 -30.11
N ASP A 197 13.62 -6.91 -30.14
CA ASP A 197 13.04 -5.63 -29.70
C ASP A 197 12.49 -5.67 -28.26
N ILE A 198 12.76 -6.76 -27.52
CA ILE A 198 12.27 -6.92 -26.15
C ILE A 198 13.30 -6.39 -25.16
N MET A 199 12.84 -5.46 -24.31
CA MET A 199 13.59 -4.93 -23.17
C MET A 199 12.99 -5.47 -21.87
N MET A 200 13.85 -5.90 -20.95
CA MET A 200 13.45 -6.31 -19.60
C MET A 200 13.13 -5.10 -18.73
N HIS A 201 12.50 -5.33 -17.56
CA HIS A 201 12.14 -4.27 -16.61
C HIS A 201 13.34 -3.45 -16.09
N ASN A 202 14.56 -3.99 -16.14
CA ASN A 202 15.79 -3.28 -15.78
C ASN A 202 16.37 -2.43 -16.92
N GLY A 203 15.75 -2.43 -18.10
CA GLY A 203 16.21 -1.69 -19.29
C GLY A 203 17.27 -2.42 -20.12
N GLU A 204 17.61 -3.68 -19.81
CA GLU A 204 18.52 -4.48 -20.64
C GLU A 204 17.75 -5.26 -21.71
N ALA A 205 18.39 -5.49 -22.86
CA ALA A 205 17.81 -6.27 -23.94
C ALA A 205 17.72 -7.77 -23.58
N LEU A 206 16.63 -8.42 -23.96
CA LEU A 206 16.48 -9.87 -23.82
C LEU A 206 17.29 -10.60 -24.91
N THR A 207 18.38 -11.24 -24.53
CA THR A 207 19.23 -12.00 -25.48
C THR A 207 18.97 -13.51 -25.43
N PRO A 208 19.19 -14.24 -26.55
CA PRO A 208 19.14 -15.70 -26.56
C PRO A 208 20.06 -16.35 -25.51
N GLU A 209 21.21 -15.76 -25.24
CA GLU A 209 22.17 -16.23 -24.23
C GLU A 209 21.59 -16.13 -22.82
N LEU A 210 20.90 -15.03 -22.53
CA LEU A 210 20.22 -14.83 -21.25
C LEU A 210 19.09 -15.84 -21.06
N VAL A 211 18.27 -16.05 -22.10
CA VAL A 211 17.23 -17.08 -22.10
C VAL A 211 17.84 -18.46 -21.81
N LYS A 212 18.90 -18.84 -22.54
CA LYS A 212 19.61 -20.12 -22.34
C LYS A 212 20.15 -20.27 -20.91
N LYS A 213 20.69 -19.19 -20.33
CA LYS A 213 21.16 -19.19 -18.93
C LYS A 213 20.01 -19.46 -17.97
N LYS A 214 18.88 -18.74 -18.11
CA LYS A 214 17.70 -18.90 -17.24
C LYS A 214 17.12 -20.32 -17.27
N TYR A 215 17.05 -20.95 -18.45
CA TYR A 215 16.62 -22.35 -18.56
C TYR A 215 17.57 -23.33 -17.86
N ARG A 216 18.88 -23.07 -17.90
CA ARG A 216 19.85 -23.91 -17.18
C ARG A 216 19.67 -23.76 -15.67
N ASP A 217 19.51 -22.55 -15.18
CA ASP A 217 19.28 -22.27 -13.76
C ASP A 217 17.96 -22.91 -13.26
N ALA A 218 16.93 -22.89 -14.11
CA ALA A 218 15.65 -23.55 -13.86
C ALA A 218 15.75 -25.07 -13.73
N SER A 219 16.56 -25.72 -14.58
CA SER A 219 16.73 -27.18 -14.55
C SER A 219 17.33 -27.72 -13.24
N GLN A 220 17.94 -26.83 -12.44
CA GLN A 220 18.50 -27.15 -11.12
C GLN A 220 17.46 -27.02 -9.99
N HIS A 221 16.30 -26.40 -10.27
CA HIS A 221 15.25 -26.11 -9.29
C HIS A 221 13.90 -26.63 -9.82
N ALA A 222 13.45 -27.79 -9.34
CA ALA A 222 12.14 -28.32 -9.71
C ALA A 222 11.03 -27.53 -8.98
N SER A 223 10.32 -26.65 -9.68
CA SER A 223 9.10 -26.03 -9.16
C SER A 223 7.89 -26.94 -9.37
N PRO A 224 7.10 -27.23 -8.33
CA PRO A 224 5.82 -27.95 -8.45
C PRO A 224 4.74 -27.18 -9.26
N ILE A 225 4.91 -25.86 -9.46
CA ILE A 225 3.95 -25.01 -10.18
C ILE A 225 4.09 -25.11 -11.70
N SER A 226 5.15 -25.73 -12.24
CA SER A 226 5.24 -25.96 -13.70
C SER A 226 4.02 -26.70 -14.26
N ASN A 227 3.31 -27.44 -13.41
CA ASN A 227 2.07 -28.14 -13.74
C ASN A 227 0.79 -27.29 -13.60
N PHE A 228 0.89 -26.05 -13.14
CA PHE A 228 -0.24 -25.12 -12.95
C PHE A 228 -0.13 -23.85 -13.80
N ILE A 229 1.07 -23.45 -14.21
CA ILE A 229 1.25 -22.46 -15.30
C ILE A 229 0.95 -23.20 -16.59
N SER A 230 -0.31 -23.14 -17.04
CA SER A 230 -0.87 -23.86 -18.20
C SER A 230 0.00 -25.02 -18.69
N PRO A 231 -0.05 -26.19 -18.03
CA PRO A 231 0.55 -27.37 -18.60
C PRO A 231 -0.18 -27.63 -19.92
N CYS A 232 0.58 -27.79 -21.00
CA CYS A 232 0.11 -28.58 -22.13
C CYS A 232 -0.22 -29.98 -21.57
N ARG A 233 -1.47 -30.17 -21.10
CA ARG A 233 -2.07 -31.49 -20.97
C ARG A 233 -2.79 -31.72 -22.29
N ALA A 234 -2.04 -32.24 -23.26
CA ALA A 234 -2.63 -33.17 -24.20
C ALA A 234 -2.89 -34.45 -23.40
N ASP A 235 -4.10 -35.00 -23.54
CA ASP A 235 -4.48 -36.31 -22.99
C ASP A 235 -3.52 -37.43 -23.45
#